data_AF-A0A820JX63-F1
#
_entry.id   AF-A0A820JX63-F1
#
_cell.length_a   1.000
_cell.length_b   1.000
_cell.length_c   1.000
_cell.angle_alpha   90.00
_cell.angle_beta   90.00
_cell.angle_gamma   90.00
#
_symmetry.space_group_name_H-M   'P 1'
#
loop_
_entity.id
_entity.type
_entity.pdbx_description
1 polymer ?
#
loop_
_entity_poly.entity_id
_entity_poly.type
_entity_poly.pdbx_seq_one_letter_code
_entity_poly.pdbx_strand_id
1 'polypeptide(L)'
;MNITSHEILLWSSSIDLAEQYQYNIDQPTQSNLSNEKFFKCTHPWFGTRCQYSFEFNEDKLVQNSFETALTDNIFNGTCYILLECDRDESTMCLDWREICDGRIDCVNGGIDEIQCFNLEINECNTKEYRCHNGLCVPKMFLEMDFHEAQCLDRSEYLS
;
A
#
# COMPACT_ATOMS: atom_id res chain seq x y z
N MET A 1 23.10 24.40 6.15
CA MET A 1 23.31 23.47 5.03
C MET A 1 22.10 23.62 4.12
N ASN A 2 22.31 23.87 2.83
CA ASN A 2 21.22 24.06 1.87
C ASN A 2 20.92 22.69 1.23
N ILE A 3 20.05 21.92 1.89
CA ILE A 3 19.69 20.56 1.47
C ILE A 3 18.49 20.69 0.53
N THR A 4 18.51 19.94 -0.55
CA THR A 4 17.41 19.90 -1.53
C THR A 4 16.43 18.76 -1.22
N SER A 5 15.19 18.89 -1.66
CA SER A 5 14.20 17.81 -1.58
C SER A 5 14.66 16.53 -2.29
N HIS A 6 15.41 16.67 -3.39
CA HIS A 6 16.01 15.53 -4.08
C HIS A 6 17.05 14.79 -3.21
N GLU A 7 17.86 15.52 -2.43
CA GLU A 7 18.79 14.89 -1.49
C GLU A 7 18.07 14.15 -0.36
N ILE A 8 16.85 14.55 0.01
CA ILE A 8 16.04 13.83 0.98
C ILE A 8 15.59 12.47 0.44
N LEU A 9 15.21 12.38 -0.85
CA LEU A 9 14.87 11.10 -1.47
C LEU A 9 16.02 10.07 -1.39
N LEU A 10 17.27 10.53 -1.29
CA LEU A 10 18.43 9.68 -1.14
C LEU A 10 18.65 9.17 0.29
N TRP A 11 17.90 9.65 1.27
CA TRP A 11 18.05 9.31 2.70
C TRP A 11 17.20 8.13 3.14
N SER A 12 16.87 7.21 2.23
CA SER A 12 15.96 6.09 2.53
C SER A 12 14.64 6.58 3.18
N SER A 13 14.17 7.76 2.79
CA SER A 13 12.92 8.37 3.27
C SER A 13 11.77 8.15 2.29
N SER A 14 10.53 8.32 2.74
CA SER A 14 9.36 8.27 1.85
C SER A 14 9.29 9.49 0.93
N ILE A 15 8.56 9.35 -0.18
CA ILE A 15 8.28 10.44 -1.11
C ILE A 15 7.50 11.57 -0.42
N ASP A 16 6.54 11.22 0.44
CA ASP A 16 5.76 12.19 1.23
C ASP A 16 6.65 13.12 2.06
N LEU A 17 7.74 12.59 2.62
CA LEU A 17 8.67 13.37 3.44
C LEU A 17 9.50 14.35 2.60
N ALA A 18 9.86 13.96 1.37
CA ALA A 18 10.53 14.84 0.42
C ALA A 18 9.60 15.94 -0.11
N GLU A 19 8.33 15.60 -0.37
CA GLU A 19 7.30 16.55 -0.78
C GLU A 19 6.98 17.56 0.33
N GLN A 20 6.80 17.09 1.57
CA GLN A 20 6.60 17.96 2.72
C GLN A 20 7.77 18.93 2.91
N TYR A 21 9.01 18.44 2.72
CA TYR A 21 10.20 19.29 2.78
C TYR A 21 10.22 20.35 1.67
N GLN A 22 9.87 19.98 0.44
CA GLN A 22 9.79 20.92 -0.69
C GLN A 22 8.72 21.99 -0.44
N TYR A 23 7.52 21.56 -0.03
CA TYR A 23 6.41 22.45 0.33
C TYR A 23 6.82 23.48 1.41
N ASN A 24 7.56 23.03 2.42
CA ASN A 24 8.05 23.87 3.51
C ASN A 24 9.11 24.90 3.04
N ILE A 25 9.94 24.56 2.05
CA ILE A 25 10.88 25.51 1.43
C ILE A 25 10.12 26.57 0.62
N ASP A 26 9.09 26.15 -0.11
CA ASP A 26 8.34 27.02 -1.02
C ASP A 26 7.38 27.97 -0.27
N GLN A 27 6.94 27.64 0.95
CA GLN A 27 6.01 28.44 1.75
C GLN A 27 6.53 28.79 3.17
N PRO A 28 7.64 29.55 3.29
CA PRO A 28 8.33 29.80 4.56
C PRO A 28 7.49 30.61 5.58
N THR A 29 6.46 31.33 5.13
CA THR A 29 5.61 32.20 5.96
C THR A 29 4.44 31.47 6.64
N GLN A 30 4.10 30.25 6.22
CA GLN A 30 3.02 29.44 6.81
C GLN A 30 3.54 28.22 7.56
N SER A 31 4.76 27.77 7.24
CA SER A 31 5.39 26.64 7.90
C SER A 31 5.87 27.01 9.30
N ASN A 32 5.47 26.27 10.33
CA ASN A 32 6.15 26.21 11.64
C ASN A 32 7.53 25.55 11.48
N LEU A 33 8.37 26.09 10.60
CA LEU A 33 9.63 25.51 10.12
C LEU A 33 10.62 25.27 11.27
N SER A 34 10.51 26.02 12.36
CA SER A 34 11.48 25.95 13.48
C SER A 34 11.40 24.67 14.31
N ASN A 35 10.36 23.83 14.16
CA ASN A 35 10.19 22.63 15.00
C ASN A 35 10.17 21.30 14.24
N GLU A 36 10.05 21.28 12.91
CA GLU A 36 10.07 20.03 12.15
C GLU A 36 11.52 19.55 11.95
N LYS A 37 11.79 18.34 12.45
CA LYS A 37 13.10 17.70 12.35
C LYS A 37 13.06 16.64 11.27
N PHE A 38 13.86 16.82 10.24
CA PHE A 38 14.09 15.83 9.19
C PHE A 38 15.34 15.01 9.54
N PHE A 39 15.21 13.68 9.47
CA PHE A 39 16.30 12.77 9.79
C PHE A 39 16.92 12.21 8.51
N LYS A 40 18.25 12.29 8.43
CA LYS A 40 19.01 11.62 7.38
C LYS A 40 19.16 10.15 7.77
N CYS A 41 18.27 9.32 7.26
CA CYS A 41 18.39 7.88 7.41
C CYS A 41 19.38 7.31 6.40
N THR A 42 19.99 6.20 6.77
CA THR A 42 20.88 5.43 5.91
C THR A 42 20.44 3.99 5.99
N HIS A 43 20.39 3.32 4.83
CA HIS A 43 20.09 1.89 4.75
C HIS A 43 20.86 1.09 5.83
N PRO A 44 20.20 0.14 6.54
CA PRO A 44 18.84 -0.38 6.31
C PRO A 44 17.72 0.38 7.03
N TRP A 45 18.02 1.54 7.62
CA TRP A 45 17.05 2.27 8.44
C TRP A 45 16.19 3.20 7.60
N PHE A 46 14.89 3.19 7.85
CA PHE A 46 13.90 4.02 7.17
C PHE A 46 12.80 4.49 8.13
N GLY A 47 11.93 5.38 7.64
CA GLY A 47 10.86 6.02 8.40
C GLY A 47 11.21 7.44 8.85
N THR A 48 10.19 8.14 9.37
CA THR A 48 10.26 9.58 9.71
C THR A 48 11.33 9.95 10.74
N ARG A 49 11.78 8.98 11.54
CA ARG A 49 12.85 9.09 12.54
C ARG A 49 13.88 7.96 12.41
N CYS A 50 13.98 7.33 11.24
CA CYS A 50 14.82 6.16 11.00
C CYS A 50 14.52 5.00 11.97
N GLN A 51 13.25 4.85 12.39
CA GLN A 51 12.84 3.94 13.45
C GLN A 51 12.64 2.49 12.99
N TYR A 52 12.55 2.26 11.68
CA TYR A 52 12.29 0.94 11.13
C TYR A 52 13.53 0.43 10.39
N SER A 53 13.75 -0.87 10.45
CA SER A 53 14.70 -1.60 9.61
C SER A 53 14.17 -3.02 9.46
N PHE A 54 14.51 -3.68 8.36
CA PHE A 54 14.18 -5.09 8.18
C PHE A 54 15.22 -5.95 8.90
N GLU A 55 14.76 -6.91 9.71
CA GLU A 55 15.65 -7.89 10.36
C GLU A 55 16.27 -8.89 9.36
N PHE A 56 15.70 -8.99 8.17
CA PHE A 56 16.10 -9.93 7.11
C PHE A 56 16.67 -9.19 5.91
N ASN A 57 17.59 -9.84 5.19
CA ASN A 57 18.12 -9.33 3.93
C ASN A 57 16.97 -9.12 2.94
N GLU A 58 16.75 -7.89 2.47
CA GLU A 58 15.63 -7.52 1.58
C GLU A 58 15.55 -8.44 0.36
N ASP A 59 16.72 -8.82 -0.18
CA ASP A 59 16.83 -9.76 -1.30
C ASP A 59 16.14 -11.09 -1.02
N LYS A 60 16.27 -11.63 0.21
CA LYS A 60 15.69 -12.92 0.59
C LYS A 60 14.18 -12.85 0.83
N LEU A 61 13.65 -11.68 1.21
CA LEU A 61 12.20 -11.50 1.36
C LEU A 61 11.52 -11.51 0.00
N VAL A 62 12.09 -10.80 -0.97
CA VAL A 62 11.62 -10.82 -2.37
C VAL A 62 11.81 -12.22 -2.97
N GLN A 63 12.97 -12.85 -2.76
CA GLN A 63 13.22 -14.21 -3.28
C GLN A 63 12.29 -15.25 -2.68
N ASN A 64 12.10 -15.28 -1.36
CA ASN A 64 11.21 -16.25 -0.72
C ASN A 64 9.75 -16.03 -1.09
N SER A 65 9.31 -14.78 -1.23
CA SER A 65 7.94 -14.49 -1.69
C SER A 65 7.72 -14.90 -3.14
N PHE A 66 8.71 -14.72 -4.02
CA PHE A 66 8.66 -15.19 -5.40
C PHE A 66 8.77 -16.72 -5.51
N GLU A 67 9.65 -17.36 -4.75
CA GLU A 67 9.84 -18.81 -4.74
C GLU A 67 8.58 -19.52 -4.21
N THR A 68 7.96 -19.01 -3.14
CA THR A 68 6.68 -19.55 -2.63
C THR A 68 5.56 -19.40 -3.66
N ALA A 69 5.51 -18.27 -4.38
CA ALA A 69 4.54 -18.06 -5.45
C ALA A 69 4.73 -18.98 -6.68
N LEU A 70 5.98 -19.43 -6.92
CA LEU A 70 6.32 -20.30 -8.06
C LEU A 70 6.22 -21.80 -7.77
N THR A 71 6.30 -22.22 -6.50
CA THR A 71 6.23 -23.64 -6.12
C THR A 71 4.82 -24.18 -5.89
N ASP A 72 3.84 -23.32 -5.67
CA ASP A 72 2.43 -23.72 -5.53
C ASP A 72 1.79 -23.95 -6.90
N ASN A 73 2.14 -25.07 -7.53
CA ASN A 73 1.48 -25.64 -8.71
C ASN A 73 0.04 -26.14 -8.44
N ILE A 74 -0.61 -25.64 -7.39
CA ILE A 74 -2.05 -25.70 -7.17
C ILE A 74 -2.41 -24.36 -6.55
N PHE A 75 -2.67 -23.35 -7.39
CA PHE A 75 -3.24 -22.09 -6.94
C PHE A 75 -4.68 -22.38 -6.46
N ASN A 76 -4.81 -22.86 -5.22
CA ASN A 76 -6.06 -22.83 -4.46
C ASN A 76 -6.35 -21.39 -3.98
N GLY A 77 -5.99 -20.39 -4.78
CA GLY A 77 -6.29 -19.00 -4.51
C GLY A 77 -7.78 -18.77 -4.74
N THR A 78 -8.40 -17.97 -3.88
CA THR A 78 -9.76 -17.50 -4.13
C THR A 78 -9.70 -16.45 -5.22
N CYS A 79 -10.41 -16.68 -6.32
CA CYS A 79 -10.52 -15.74 -7.41
C CYS A 79 -11.27 -14.48 -6.98
N TYR A 80 -10.85 -13.33 -7.50
CA TYR A 80 -11.66 -12.12 -7.37
C TYR A 80 -12.88 -12.23 -8.27
N ILE A 81 -14.07 -12.37 -7.66
CA ILE A 81 -15.33 -12.63 -8.39
C ILE A 81 -16.21 -11.38 -8.57
N LEU A 82 -15.83 -10.25 -7.98
CA LEU A 82 -16.64 -9.03 -8.02
C LEU A 82 -16.45 -8.22 -9.31
N LEU A 83 -15.48 -8.60 -10.14
CA LEU A 83 -15.21 -8.01 -11.45
C LEU A 83 -15.23 -9.12 -12.51
N GLU A 84 -16.07 -8.96 -13.54
CA GLU A 84 -16.17 -9.92 -14.65
C GLU A 84 -15.01 -9.73 -15.62
N CYS A 85 -13.82 -10.21 -15.24
CA CYS A 85 -12.59 -10.13 -16.03
C CYS A 85 -12.49 -11.27 -17.04
N ASP A 86 -12.31 -10.93 -18.32
CA ASP A 86 -11.90 -11.89 -19.35
C ASP A 86 -10.38 -11.90 -19.44
N ARG A 87 -9.75 -13.06 -19.20
CA ARG A 87 -8.29 -13.25 -19.33
C ARG A 87 -7.92 -14.09 -20.55
N ASP A 88 -8.78 -14.11 -21.56
CA ASP A 88 -8.58 -14.84 -22.82
C ASP A 88 -8.38 -16.35 -22.56
N GLU A 89 -7.24 -16.92 -22.96
CA GLU A 89 -6.93 -18.35 -22.78
C GLU A 89 -6.28 -18.68 -21.42
N SER A 90 -6.11 -17.71 -20.52
CA SER A 90 -5.52 -17.96 -19.20
C SER A 90 -6.48 -18.74 -18.30
N THR A 91 -6.03 -19.89 -17.79
CA THR A 91 -6.74 -20.63 -16.74
C THR A 91 -6.54 -20.02 -15.35
N MET A 92 -5.68 -18.99 -15.22
CA MET A 92 -5.44 -18.29 -13.97
C MET A 92 -6.50 -17.20 -13.81
N CYS A 93 -7.20 -17.22 -12.67
CA CYS A 93 -8.20 -16.20 -12.38
C CYS A 93 -7.55 -14.90 -11.90
N LEU A 94 -8.31 -13.80 -12.00
CA LEU A 94 -7.87 -12.48 -11.54
C LEU A 94 -7.66 -12.48 -10.02
N ASP A 95 -6.48 -12.04 -9.60
CA ASP A 95 -6.14 -11.74 -8.21
C ASP A 95 -6.60 -10.32 -7.88
N TRP A 96 -7.06 -10.09 -6.65
CA TRP A 96 -7.54 -8.77 -6.23
C TRP A 96 -6.44 -7.68 -6.27
N ARG A 97 -5.16 -8.09 -6.24
CA ARG A 97 -4.00 -7.18 -6.34
C ARG A 97 -3.72 -6.72 -7.77
N GLU A 98 -4.32 -7.37 -8.75
CA GLU A 98 -4.26 -7.01 -10.18
C GLU A 98 -5.39 -6.04 -10.56
N ILE A 99 -6.04 -5.41 -9.57
CA ILE A 99 -7.08 -4.39 -9.80
C ILE A 99 -6.47 -3.04 -9.48
N CYS A 100 -6.48 -2.14 -10.45
CA CYS A 100 -5.96 -0.78 -10.32
C CYS A 100 -4.48 -0.75 -9.94
N ASP A 101 -3.71 -1.70 -10.47
CA ASP A 101 -2.28 -1.82 -10.24
C ASP A 101 -1.46 -1.08 -11.33
N GLY A 102 -2.14 -0.49 -12.32
CA GLY A 102 -1.58 0.21 -13.45
C GLY A 102 -1.28 -0.68 -14.66
N ARG A 103 -1.69 -1.95 -14.66
CA ARG A 103 -1.50 -2.91 -15.75
C ARG A 103 -2.85 -3.44 -16.21
N ILE A 104 -3.01 -3.58 -17.53
CA ILE A 104 -4.22 -4.18 -18.10
C ILE A 104 -4.05 -5.70 -18.09
N ASP A 105 -4.73 -6.34 -17.14
CA ASP A 105 -4.83 -7.79 -16.96
C ASP A 105 -6.08 -8.39 -17.60
N CYS A 106 -7.16 -7.61 -17.75
CA CYS A 106 -8.41 -8.04 -18.38
C CYS A 106 -8.51 -7.60 -19.84
N VAL A 107 -8.66 -8.57 -20.77
CA VAL A 107 -8.72 -8.30 -22.22
C VAL A 107 -10.06 -7.71 -22.67
N ASN A 108 -11.11 -7.81 -21.85
CA ASN A 108 -12.42 -7.22 -22.11
C ASN A 108 -12.47 -5.70 -21.87
N GLY A 109 -11.43 -5.00 -22.31
CA GLY A 109 -11.35 -3.54 -22.29
C GLY A 109 -10.57 -2.94 -21.13
N GLY A 110 -9.75 -3.73 -20.42
CA GLY A 110 -8.95 -3.27 -19.28
C GLY A 110 -9.81 -2.79 -18.12
N ILE A 111 -10.89 -3.52 -17.85
CA ILE A 111 -11.90 -3.14 -16.84
C ILE A 111 -11.36 -3.13 -15.42
N ASP A 112 -10.28 -3.86 -15.17
CA ASP A 112 -9.48 -3.89 -13.96
C ASP A 112 -8.81 -2.54 -13.65
N GLU A 113 -8.56 -1.72 -14.68
CA GLU A 113 -7.89 -0.42 -14.57
C GLU A 113 -8.84 0.77 -14.75
N ILE A 114 -10.14 0.51 -14.81
CA ILE A 114 -11.16 1.55 -15.02
C ILE A 114 -11.78 1.94 -13.68
N GLN A 115 -12.03 3.23 -13.49
CA GLN A 115 -12.75 3.75 -12.32
C GLN A 115 -12.10 3.44 -10.96
N CYS A 116 -10.78 3.27 -10.91
CA CYS A 116 -10.01 3.01 -9.70
C CYS A 116 -10.27 4.00 -8.55
N PHE A 117 -10.47 5.27 -8.88
CA PHE A 117 -10.80 6.29 -7.90
C PHE A 117 -12.11 5.99 -7.14
N ASN A 118 -13.06 5.25 -7.73
CA ASN A 118 -14.29 4.88 -7.03
C ASN A 118 -14.03 3.88 -5.89
N LEU A 119 -12.98 3.06 -5.98
CA LEU A 119 -12.56 2.17 -4.90
C LEU A 119 -11.98 3.00 -3.73
N GLU A 120 -11.29 4.09 -4.04
CA GLU A 120 -10.77 5.04 -3.05
C GLU A 120 -11.87 5.92 -2.43
N ILE A 121 -12.94 6.24 -3.15
CA ILE A 121 -14.06 7.03 -2.60
C ILE A 121 -15.05 6.17 -1.81
N ASN A 122 -14.99 4.84 -1.92
CA ASN A 122 -16.02 3.95 -1.38
C ASN A 122 -16.35 4.30 0.09
N GLU A 123 -17.59 4.76 0.31
CA GLU A 123 -18.12 5.08 1.63
C GLU A 123 -18.77 3.83 2.20
N CYS A 124 -18.15 3.25 3.22
CA CYS A 124 -18.71 2.11 3.92
C CYS A 124 -20.02 2.48 4.63
N ASN A 125 -20.89 1.51 4.82
CA ASN A 125 -22.11 1.74 5.58
C ASN A 125 -21.78 2.10 7.04
N THR A 126 -22.74 2.72 7.74
CA THR A 126 -22.64 3.08 9.17
C THR A 126 -22.23 1.92 10.08
N LYS A 127 -22.50 0.67 9.67
CA LYS A 127 -22.17 -0.58 10.39
C LYS A 127 -20.85 -1.23 9.97
N GLU A 128 -20.12 -0.60 9.06
CA GLU A 128 -18.87 -1.11 8.48
C GLU A 128 -17.71 -0.17 8.81
N TYR A 129 -16.53 -0.73 8.99
CA TYR A 129 -15.27 -0.03 9.13
C TYR A 129 -14.57 0.00 7.78
N ARG A 130 -13.98 1.15 7.44
CA ARG A 130 -13.23 1.35 6.21
C ARG A 130 -11.74 1.16 6.46
N CYS A 131 -11.19 0.12 5.88
CA CYS A 131 -9.76 -0.14 5.84
C CYS A 131 -9.02 0.95 5.05
N HIS A 132 -7.70 1.06 5.22
CA HIS A 132 -6.93 2.12 4.55
C HIS A 132 -6.89 1.92 3.03
N ASN A 133 -6.89 0.67 2.59
CA ASN A 133 -7.06 0.26 1.19
C ASN A 133 -8.49 0.42 0.64
N GLY A 134 -9.43 1.00 1.39
CA GLY A 134 -10.82 1.23 0.96
C GLY A 134 -11.77 0.03 1.12
N LEU A 135 -11.29 -1.11 1.62
CA LEU A 135 -12.13 -2.27 1.93
C LEU A 135 -13.10 -1.96 3.07
N CYS A 136 -14.35 -2.38 2.95
CA CYS A 136 -15.36 -2.26 4.00
C CYS A 136 -15.53 -3.59 4.74
N VAL A 137 -15.29 -3.60 6.05
CA VAL A 137 -15.44 -4.79 6.89
C VAL A 137 -16.51 -4.55 7.97
N PRO A 138 -17.36 -5.54 8.31
CA PRO A 138 -18.37 -5.32 9.34
C PRO A 138 -17.76 -4.99 10.71
N LYS A 139 -18.22 -3.91 11.35
CA LYS A 139 -17.73 -3.49 12.69
C LYS A 139 -17.93 -4.55 13.76
N MET A 140 -18.95 -5.40 13.59
CA MET A 140 -19.21 -6.53 14.49
C MET A 140 -18.00 -7.45 14.62
N PHE A 141 -17.20 -7.63 13.57
CA PHE A 141 -16.00 -8.45 13.63
C PHE A 141 -14.84 -7.78 14.38
N LEU A 142 -14.80 -6.44 14.42
CA LEU A 142 -13.83 -5.69 15.20
C LEU A 142 -14.15 -5.72 16.71
N GLU A 143 -15.44 -5.70 17.05
CA GLU A 143 -15.90 -5.70 18.45
C GLU A 143 -15.77 -7.08 19.13
N MET A 144 -15.67 -8.15 18.34
CA MET A 144 -15.68 -9.53 18.85
C MET A 144 -14.29 -10.12 19.11
N ASP A 145 -13.22 -9.33 19.00
CA ASP A 145 -11.81 -9.76 19.20
C ASP A 145 -11.52 -11.10 18.47
N PHE A 146 -12.01 -11.22 17.24
CA PHE A 146 -11.55 -12.28 16.37
C PHE A 146 -10.06 -12.03 16.10
N HIS A 147 -9.20 -13.00 16.46
CA HIS A 147 -7.75 -12.93 16.24
C HIS A 147 -7.33 -12.87 14.76
N GLU A 148 -8.28 -12.74 13.84
CA GLU A 148 -8.05 -12.63 12.40
C GLU A 148 -8.28 -11.20 11.93
N ALA A 149 -7.22 -10.67 11.30
CA ALA A 149 -7.29 -9.39 10.61
C ALA A 149 -8.42 -9.44 9.57
N GLN A 150 -9.35 -8.50 9.67
CA GLN A 150 -10.43 -8.29 8.73
C GLN A 150 -9.96 -7.42 7.56
N CYS A 151 -9.08 -6.45 7.79
CA CYS A 151 -8.47 -5.71 6.70
C CYS A 151 -7.24 -6.43 6.17
N LEU A 152 -7.12 -6.48 4.85
CA LEU A 152 -5.96 -7.06 4.16
C LEU A 152 -4.65 -6.34 4.51
N ASP A 153 -4.73 -5.03 4.76
CA ASP A 153 -3.62 -4.16 5.18
C ASP A 153 -3.45 -4.08 6.71
N ARG A 154 -4.26 -4.82 7.48
CA ARG A 154 -4.28 -4.80 8.95
C ARG A 154 -4.51 -3.41 9.55
N SER A 155 -5.12 -2.50 8.79
CA SER A 155 -5.35 -1.12 9.20
C SER A 155 -6.25 -0.96 10.42
N GLU A 156 -7.03 -1.98 10.76
CA GLU A 156 -7.87 -2.04 11.95
C GLU A 156 -7.08 -2.04 13.27
N TYR A 157 -5.80 -2.45 13.27
CA TYR A 157 -4.95 -2.47 14.47
C TYR A 157 -4.09 -1.20 14.63
N LEU A 158 -4.15 -0.27 13.68
CA LEU A 158 -3.31 0.92 13.64
C LEU A 158 -3.98 2.16 14.27
N SER A 159 -5.07 1.98 15.01
CA SER A 159 -5.82 3.05 15.69
C SER A 159 -5.23 3.50 17.02
#